data_AF-A0A0M3JAI9-F1
#
_entry.id   AF-A0A0M3JAI9-F1
#
_cell.length_a   1.000
_cell.length_b   1.000
_cell.length_c   1.000
_cell.angle_alpha   90.00
_cell.angle_beta   90.00
_cell.angle_gamma   90.00
#
_symmetry.space_group_name_H-M   'P 1'
#
loop_
_entity.id
_entity.type
_entity.pdbx_description
1 polymer ?
#
loop_
_entity_poly.entity_id
_entity_poly.type
_entity_poly.pdbx_seq_one_letter_code
_entity_poly.pdbx_strand_id
1 'polypeptide(L)'
;MDYLAIAVHELAQMSERRLERLVNHELSGLPTFLACDGGFNSGFMVVQLCSASLVSENKVLCHPASADSIPTSCSQEDHVSMGAFSARKALTVVENVEGVLAMELLAACQGMEFLKPLKSTAPLQKVYELVRSVSGPVHADRSLQPDIKAVAELLRQGKVWEVVEPHVTTMADMEVLDPDALRNTFKTPTGAGIAGVYDSDNNINNNINSNNNNNDPNNNIMIT
;
A
#
# COMPACT_ATOMS: atom_id res chain seq x y z
N MET A 1 -21.14 -7.14 2.93
CA MET A 1 -20.79 -5.72 2.75
C MET A 1 -20.03 -5.16 3.94
N ASP A 2 -20.30 -5.58 5.18
CA ASP A 2 -19.53 -5.16 6.36
C ASP A 2 -18.02 -5.46 6.25
N TYR A 3 -17.64 -6.67 5.86
CA TYR A 3 -16.22 -7.01 5.62
C TYR A 3 -15.58 -6.17 4.52
N LEU A 4 -16.34 -5.80 3.49
CA LEU A 4 -15.84 -4.94 2.41
C LEU A 4 -15.53 -3.53 2.95
N ALA A 5 -16.40 -2.97 3.79
CA ALA A 5 -16.17 -1.67 4.41
C ALA A 5 -14.89 -1.67 5.26
N ILE A 6 -14.67 -2.73 6.05
CA ILE A 6 -13.43 -2.90 6.85
C ILE A 6 -12.20 -3.01 5.95
N ALA A 7 -12.25 -3.86 4.93
CA ALA A 7 -11.11 -4.08 4.03
C ALA A 7 -10.73 -2.82 3.25
N VAL A 8 -11.72 -2.09 2.73
CA VAL A 8 -11.48 -0.86 1.96
C VAL A 8 -11.01 0.28 2.86
N HIS A 9 -11.51 0.37 4.10
CA HIS A 9 -11.06 1.38 5.06
C HIS A 9 -9.55 1.34 5.31
N GLU A 10 -8.95 0.15 5.39
CA GLU A 10 -7.51 0.00 5.61
C GLU A 10 -6.65 0.58 4.47
N LEU A 11 -7.17 0.60 3.24
CA LEU A 11 -6.49 1.27 2.12
C LEU A 11 -6.35 2.77 2.38
N ALA A 12 -7.40 3.41 2.90
CA ALA A 12 -7.38 4.83 3.24
C ALA A 12 -6.49 5.11 4.46
N GLN A 13 -6.48 4.24 5.48
CA GLN A 13 -5.58 4.37 6.62
C GLN A 13 -4.10 4.37 6.19
N MET A 14 -3.72 3.40 5.36
CA MET A 14 -2.35 3.33 4.84
C MET A 14 -2.00 4.51 3.93
N SER A 15 -2.93 4.93 3.09
CA SER A 15 -2.78 6.10 2.22
C SER A 15 -2.59 7.39 3.01
N GLU A 16 -3.39 7.61 4.05
CA GLU A 16 -3.30 8.81 4.89
C GLU A 16 -1.97 8.85 5.68
N ARG A 17 -1.46 7.71 6.16
CA ARG A 17 -0.13 7.65 6.77
C ARG A 17 1.00 7.97 5.78
N ARG A 18 0.87 7.60 4.50
CA ARG A 18 1.85 8.00 3.47
C ARG A 18 1.74 9.48 3.12
N LEU A 19 0.52 10.03 3.10
CA LEU A 19 0.30 11.46 2.95
C LEU A 19 0.92 12.26 4.09
N GLU A 20 0.78 11.81 5.35
CA GLU A 20 1.46 12.41 6.51
C GLU A 20 2.98 12.44 6.32
N ARG A 21 3.57 11.31 5.90
CA ARG A 21 5.01 11.23 5.63
C ARG A 21 5.46 12.20 4.55
N LEU A 22 4.65 12.44 3.51
CA LEU A 22 4.96 13.37 2.42
C LEU A 22 4.96 14.82 2.89
N VAL A 23 4.01 15.22 3.72
CA VAL A 23 3.88 16.62 4.18
C VAL A 23 4.80 16.94 5.36
N ASN A 24 5.27 15.92 6.08
CA ASN A 24 6.19 16.08 7.20
C ASN A 24 7.64 16.20 6.72
N HIS A 25 8.27 17.35 6.99
CA HIS A 25 9.65 17.63 6.57
C HIS A 25 10.66 16.63 7.14
N GLU A 26 10.51 16.24 8.40
CA GLU A 26 11.45 15.33 9.07
C GLU A 26 11.42 13.92 8.47
N LEU A 27 10.27 13.52 7.92
CA LEU A 27 10.06 12.19 7.34
C LEU A 27 10.31 12.14 5.83
N SER A 28 10.02 13.23 5.12
CA SER A 28 10.13 13.30 3.65
C SER A 28 11.47 13.87 3.15
N GLY A 29 12.12 14.74 3.93
CA GLY A 29 13.20 15.59 3.42
C GLY A 29 12.73 16.66 2.42
N LEU A 30 11.42 16.82 2.22
CA LEU A 30 10.80 17.83 1.36
C LEU A 30 10.38 19.05 2.20
N PRO A 31 10.08 20.21 1.58
CA PRO A 31 9.56 21.35 2.32
C PRO A 31 8.28 21.00 3.10
N THR A 32 8.14 21.53 4.31
CA THR A 32 6.97 21.29 5.16
C THR A 32 5.68 21.60 4.41
N PHE A 33 4.71 20.69 4.48
CA PHE A 33 3.43 20.76 3.77
C PHE A 33 3.53 20.90 2.24
N LEU A 34 4.70 20.57 1.66
CA LEU A 34 4.94 20.69 0.22
C LEU A 34 4.71 22.14 -0.31
N ALA A 35 4.98 23.14 0.53
CA ALA A 35 4.88 24.56 0.19
C ALA A 35 6.23 25.13 -0.27
N CYS A 36 6.24 25.95 -1.32
CA CYS A 36 7.47 26.61 -1.79
C CYS A 36 7.99 27.65 -0.78
N ASP A 37 7.13 28.58 -0.35
CA ASP A 37 7.47 29.62 0.63
C ASP A 37 6.74 29.34 1.95
N GLY A 38 7.35 28.49 2.77
CA GLY A 38 6.81 28.10 4.09
C GLY A 38 6.65 29.30 5.02
N GLY A 39 5.53 29.32 5.76
CA GLY A 39 5.18 30.39 6.70
C GLY A 39 4.20 31.42 6.14
N PHE A 40 4.22 31.66 4.82
CA PHE A 40 3.17 32.44 4.15
C PHE A 40 2.14 31.52 3.45
N ASN A 41 2.61 30.39 2.92
CA ASN A 41 1.77 29.37 2.30
C ASN A 41 1.65 28.14 3.20
N SER A 42 0.44 27.60 3.28
CA SER A 42 0.11 26.38 4.01
C SER A 42 0.17 25.12 3.14
N GLY A 43 0.16 25.27 1.81
CA GLY A 43 0.28 24.17 0.86
C GLY A 43 -0.73 23.05 1.11
N PHE A 44 -0.22 21.85 1.40
CA PHE A 44 -1.02 20.63 1.57
C PHE A 44 -1.44 20.36 3.04
N MET A 45 -1.23 21.31 3.96
CA MET A 45 -1.60 21.16 5.37
C MET A 45 -3.08 20.80 5.55
N VAL A 46 -3.98 21.56 4.91
CA VAL A 46 -5.43 21.32 5.01
C VAL A 46 -5.85 20.05 4.28
N VAL A 47 -5.13 19.67 3.22
CA VAL A 47 -5.38 18.42 2.47
C VAL A 47 -5.17 17.21 3.38
N GLN A 48 -4.08 17.20 4.16
CA GLN A 48 -3.83 16.16 5.16
C GLN A 48 -4.96 16.11 6.21
N LEU A 49 -5.40 17.27 6.71
CA LEU A 49 -6.49 17.34 7.69
C LEU A 49 -7.80 16.75 7.14
N CYS A 50 -8.15 17.07 5.90
CA CYS A 50 -9.32 16.50 5.22
C CYS A 50 -9.21 14.98 5.08
N SER A 51 -8.03 14.48 4.66
CA SER A 51 -7.78 13.03 4.56
C SER A 51 -7.95 12.32 5.91
N ALA A 52 -7.35 12.86 6.98
CA ALA A 52 -7.49 12.33 8.33
C ALA A 52 -8.94 12.33 8.83
N SER A 53 -9.72 13.37 8.50
CA SER A 53 -11.15 13.44 8.82
C SER A 53 -11.94 12.30 8.17
N LEU A 54 -11.73 12.05 6.87
CA LEU A 54 -12.41 10.96 6.14
C LEU A 54 -12.05 9.58 6.70
N VAL A 55 -10.77 9.38 7.01
CA VAL A 55 -10.32 8.14 7.66
C VAL A 55 -10.98 7.96 9.03
N SER A 56 -11.10 9.03 9.82
CA SER A 56 -11.75 8.98 11.12
C SER A 56 -13.25 8.68 11.02
N GLU A 57 -13.95 9.26 10.04
CA GLU A 57 -15.36 8.94 9.78
C GLU A 57 -15.54 7.46 9.40
N ASN A 58 -14.66 6.93 8.55
CA ASN A 58 -14.71 5.53 8.14
C ASN A 58 -14.58 4.55 9.32
N LYS A 59 -13.89 4.92 10.41
CA LYS A 59 -13.81 4.08 11.62
C LYS A 59 -15.18 3.81 12.23
N VAL A 60 -16.08 4.80 12.23
CA VAL A 60 -17.46 4.64 12.70
C VAL A 60 -18.26 3.77 11.73
N LEU A 61 -18.11 4.03 10.42
CA LEU A 61 -18.79 3.27 9.37
C LEU A 61 -18.36 1.79 9.29
N CYS A 62 -17.19 1.43 9.85
CA CYS A 62 -16.73 0.06 9.95
C CYS A 62 -17.49 -0.79 10.97
N HIS A 63 -18.35 -0.20 11.81
CA HIS A 63 -19.20 -1.00 12.71
C HIS A 63 -20.12 -1.93 11.91
N PRO A 64 -20.20 -3.24 12.26
CA PRO A 64 -20.95 -4.21 11.47
C PRO A 64 -22.45 -3.99 11.62
N ALA A 65 -23.13 -3.64 10.52
CA ALA A 65 -24.59 -3.54 10.52
C ALA A 65 -25.24 -4.92 10.59
N SER A 66 -24.61 -5.94 10.00
CA SER A 66 -25.09 -7.33 10.04
C SER A 66 -25.00 -8.00 11.42
N ALA A 67 -24.46 -7.32 12.43
CA ALA A 67 -24.45 -7.84 13.81
C ALA A 67 -25.79 -7.60 14.53
N ASP A 68 -26.67 -6.77 13.97
CA ASP A 68 -27.99 -6.46 14.52
C ASP A 68 -29.10 -7.24 13.81
N SER A 69 -30.15 -7.57 14.57
CA SER A 69 -31.38 -8.18 14.09
C SER A 69 -32.53 -7.79 15.00
N ILE A 70 -33.53 -7.10 14.45
CA ILE A 70 -34.73 -6.67 15.18
C ILE A 70 -35.93 -7.40 14.58
N PRO A 71 -36.65 -8.22 15.37
CA PRO A 71 -37.75 -9.01 14.86
C PRO A 71 -38.94 -8.14 14.45
N THR A 72 -39.57 -8.49 13.34
CA THR A 72 -40.71 -7.79 12.75
C THR A 72 -41.92 -8.72 12.63
N SER A 73 -43.10 -8.15 12.31
CA SER A 73 -44.30 -8.92 11.99
C SER A 73 -44.75 -9.91 13.09
N CYS A 74 -44.80 -9.45 14.35
CA CYS A 74 -45.12 -10.29 15.51
C CYS A 74 -44.22 -11.53 15.65
N SER A 75 -42.93 -11.39 15.35
CA SER A 75 -41.92 -12.46 15.38
C SER A 75 -42.10 -13.55 14.31
N GLN A 76 -42.78 -13.26 13.19
CA GLN A 76 -42.71 -14.11 12.00
C GLN A 76 -41.39 -13.94 11.25
N GLU A 77 -40.84 -12.74 11.26
CA GLU A 77 -39.50 -12.42 10.78
C GLU A 77 -38.60 -12.24 12.01
N ASP A 78 -38.22 -13.35 12.63
CA ASP A 78 -37.50 -13.37 13.90
C ASP A 78 -35.98 -13.14 13.77
N HIS A 79 -35.43 -13.31 12.55
CA HIS A 79 -34.03 -13.05 12.23
C HIS A 79 -33.87 -12.35 10.88
N VAL A 80 -33.27 -11.16 10.88
CA VAL A 80 -33.06 -10.33 9.68
C VAL A 80 -31.60 -9.90 9.56
N SER A 81 -31.17 -9.52 8.35
CA SER A 81 -29.75 -9.31 8.04
C SER A 81 -29.24 -7.88 8.17
N MET A 82 -30.14 -6.89 8.27
CA MET A 82 -29.82 -5.45 8.20
C MET A 82 -28.92 -5.06 7.00
N GLY A 83 -28.94 -5.86 5.94
CA GLY A 83 -27.97 -5.78 4.84
C GLY A 83 -28.05 -4.50 4.00
N ALA A 84 -29.21 -3.83 3.98
CA ALA A 84 -29.39 -2.58 3.23
C ALA A 84 -28.48 -1.45 3.77
N PHE A 85 -28.38 -1.31 5.09
CA PHE A 85 -27.48 -0.32 5.69
C PHE A 85 -26.02 -0.71 5.51
N SER A 86 -25.71 -2.01 5.59
CA SER A 86 -24.39 -2.57 5.29
C SER A 86 -23.90 -2.19 3.90
N ALA A 87 -24.77 -2.26 2.87
CA ALA A 87 -24.43 -1.85 1.51
C ALA A 87 -24.24 -0.33 1.37
N ARG A 88 -25.13 0.48 1.94
CA ARG A 88 -25.05 1.94 1.86
C ARG A 88 -23.79 2.50 2.52
N LYS A 89 -23.45 2.03 3.72
CA LYS A 89 -22.24 2.51 4.40
C LYS A 89 -20.96 2.05 3.70
N ALA A 90 -20.96 0.86 3.11
CA ALA A 90 -19.82 0.40 2.31
C ALA A 90 -19.58 1.29 1.09
N LEU A 91 -20.63 1.76 0.42
CA LEU A 91 -20.49 2.73 -0.67
C LEU A 91 -19.85 4.04 -0.20
N THR A 92 -20.32 4.61 0.92
CA THR A 92 -19.74 5.82 1.50
C THR A 92 -18.27 5.63 1.89
N VAL A 93 -17.89 4.48 2.43
CA VAL A 93 -16.49 4.18 2.73
C VAL A 93 -15.64 4.19 1.46
N VAL A 94 -16.12 3.58 0.36
CA VAL A 94 -15.42 3.59 -0.94
C VAL A 94 -15.24 5.02 -1.45
N GLU A 95 -16.29 5.84 -1.43
CA GLU A 95 -16.22 7.25 -1.86
C GLU A 95 -15.20 8.05 -1.04
N ASN A 96 -15.16 7.83 0.28
CA ASN A 96 -14.19 8.45 1.16
C ASN A 96 -12.75 8.00 0.83
N VAL A 97 -12.55 6.72 0.53
CA VAL A 97 -11.23 6.15 0.18
C VAL A 97 -10.74 6.69 -1.16
N GLU A 98 -11.60 6.83 -2.16
CA GLU A 98 -11.26 7.49 -3.44
C GLU A 98 -10.75 8.92 -3.21
N GLY A 99 -11.42 9.66 -2.32
CA GLY A 99 -10.98 11.01 -1.94
C GLY A 99 -9.61 11.02 -1.28
N VAL A 100 -9.34 10.10 -0.35
CA VAL A 100 -8.04 9.98 0.32
C VAL A 100 -6.92 9.63 -0.67
N LEU A 101 -7.16 8.68 -1.59
CA LEU A 101 -6.21 8.31 -2.63
C LEU A 101 -5.94 9.47 -3.60
N ALA A 102 -6.96 10.24 -3.97
CA ALA A 102 -6.80 11.41 -4.82
C ALA A 102 -5.92 12.48 -4.15
N MET A 103 -6.12 12.71 -2.85
CA MET A 103 -5.30 13.64 -2.05
C MET A 103 -3.84 13.17 -1.95
N GLU A 104 -3.60 11.88 -1.70
CA GLU A 104 -2.26 11.29 -1.70
C GLU A 104 -1.57 11.45 -3.06
N LEU A 105 -2.26 11.10 -4.15
CA LEU A 105 -1.71 11.18 -5.51
C LEU A 105 -1.34 12.62 -5.88
N LEU A 106 -2.19 13.58 -5.53
CA LEU A 106 -1.93 15.00 -5.77
C LEU A 106 -0.71 15.49 -4.99
N ALA A 107 -0.59 15.11 -3.72
CA ALA A 107 0.56 15.43 -2.88
C ALA A 107 1.85 14.77 -3.38
N ALA A 108 1.80 13.51 -3.81
CA ALA A 108 2.94 12.80 -4.39
C ALA A 108 3.45 13.51 -5.66
N CYS A 109 2.53 13.91 -6.55
CA CYS A 109 2.89 14.68 -7.75
C CYS A 109 3.50 16.04 -7.41
N GLN A 110 3.03 16.69 -6.34
CA GLN A 110 3.65 17.91 -5.83
C GLN A 110 5.05 17.65 -5.27
N GLY A 111 5.26 16.56 -4.54
CA GLY A 111 6.58 16.16 -4.07
C GLY A 111 7.59 15.98 -5.21
N MET A 112 7.14 15.42 -6.34
CA MET A 112 7.97 15.30 -7.55
C MET A 112 8.40 16.65 -8.13
N GLU A 113 7.67 17.75 -7.91
CA GLU A 113 8.10 19.09 -8.34
C GLU A 113 9.37 19.53 -7.62
N PHE A 114 9.45 19.28 -6.31
CA PHE A 114 10.58 19.66 -5.48
C PHE A 114 11.83 18.81 -5.73
N LEU A 115 11.67 17.66 -6.39
CA LEU A 115 12.76 16.76 -6.74
C LEU A 115 13.33 17.02 -8.14
N LYS A 116 12.78 17.97 -8.91
CA LYS A 116 13.32 18.32 -10.23
C LYS A 116 14.78 18.76 -10.12
N PRO A 117 15.68 18.32 -11.04
CA PRO A 117 15.39 17.69 -12.33
C PRO A 117 15.32 16.14 -12.33
N LEU A 118 15.22 15.49 -11.17
CA LEU A 118 15.09 14.02 -11.10
C LEU A 118 13.79 13.56 -11.76
N LYS A 119 13.83 12.36 -12.38
CA LYS A 119 12.68 11.72 -13.02
C LYS A 119 12.44 10.36 -12.39
N SER A 120 11.16 10.01 -12.27
CA SER A 120 10.76 8.69 -11.79
C SER A 120 10.80 7.65 -12.92
N THR A 121 10.32 6.43 -12.66
CA THR A 121 10.16 5.38 -13.66
C THR A 121 9.17 5.81 -14.75
N ALA A 122 9.28 5.21 -15.95
CA ALA A 122 8.42 5.52 -17.09
C ALA A 122 6.89 5.47 -16.78
N PRO A 123 6.33 4.44 -16.09
CA PRO A 123 4.91 4.44 -15.76
C PRO A 123 4.52 5.56 -14.79
N LEU A 124 5.33 5.81 -13.76
CA LEU A 124 5.04 6.87 -12.78
C LEU A 124 5.15 8.27 -13.40
N GLN A 125 6.06 8.46 -14.35
CA GLN A 125 6.19 9.71 -15.07
C GLN A 125 4.93 10.02 -15.90
N LYS A 126 4.35 9.00 -16.55
CA LYS A 126 3.06 9.16 -17.27
C LYS A 126 1.91 9.48 -16.32
N VAL A 127 1.86 8.85 -15.15
CA VAL A 127 0.84 9.17 -14.13
C VAL A 127 0.99 10.61 -13.65
N TYR A 128 2.21 11.06 -13.39
CA TYR A 128 2.51 12.45 -13.04
C TYR A 128 2.05 13.41 -14.14
N GLU A 129 2.34 13.12 -15.42
CA GLU A 129 1.89 13.93 -16.56
C GLU A 129 0.37 13.97 -16.67
N LEU A 130 -0.31 12.85 -16.45
CA LEU A 130 -1.78 12.76 -16.43
C LEU A 130 -2.36 13.64 -15.32
N VAL A 131 -1.85 13.56 -14.09
CA VAL A 131 -2.31 14.41 -12.98
C VAL A 131 -2.04 15.89 -13.27
N ARG A 132 -0.89 16.20 -13.88
CA ARG A 132 -0.53 17.58 -14.25
C ARG A 132 -1.38 18.15 -15.38
N SER A 133 -2.02 17.30 -16.19
CA SER A 133 -3.00 17.75 -17.20
C SER A 133 -4.27 18.34 -16.57
N VAL A 134 -4.62 17.95 -15.34
CA VAL A 134 -5.83 18.43 -14.64
C VAL A 134 -5.50 19.37 -13.47
N SER A 135 -4.34 19.24 -12.85
CA SER A 135 -3.90 20.06 -11.72
C SER A 135 -2.43 20.49 -11.90
N GLY A 136 -2.23 21.77 -12.21
CA GLY A 136 -0.88 22.36 -12.30
C GLY A 136 -0.14 22.36 -10.94
N PRO A 137 1.20 22.52 -10.96
CA PRO A 137 2.00 22.66 -9.74
C PRO A 137 1.47 23.76 -8.80
N VAL A 138 1.62 23.54 -7.50
CA VAL A 138 1.19 24.51 -6.48
C VAL A 138 2.41 25.33 -6.05
N HIS A 139 2.45 26.60 -6.45
CA HIS A 139 3.52 27.53 -6.05
C HIS A 139 3.10 28.48 -4.93
N ALA A 140 1.83 28.87 -4.93
CA ALA A 140 1.20 29.69 -3.90
C ALA A 140 -0.15 29.09 -3.51
N ASP A 141 -0.63 29.41 -2.32
CA ASP A 141 -1.89 28.89 -1.81
C ASP A 141 -3.07 29.24 -2.74
N ARG A 142 -3.83 28.20 -3.09
CA ARG A 142 -5.09 28.29 -3.83
C ARG A 142 -6.07 27.27 -3.28
N SER A 143 -7.34 27.39 -3.66
CA SER A 143 -8.30 26.33 -3.36
C SER A 143 -7.90 25.04 -4.08
N LEU A 144 -7.53 24.01 -3.32
CA LEU A 144 -7.20 22.67 -3.85
C LEU A 144 -8.43 21.77 -3.99
N GLN A 145 -9.60 22.20 -3.55
CA GLN A 145 -10.84 21.45 -3.70
C GLN A 145 -11.19 21.09 -5.17
N PRO A 146 -11.08 22.00 -6.17
CA PRO A 146 -11.30 21.63 -7.56
C PRO A 146 -10.24 20.64 -8.07
N ASP A 147 -8.98 20.80 -7.66
CA ASP A 147 -7.87 19.92 -8.05
C ASP A 147 -8.11 18.49 -7.51
N ILE A 148 -8.47 18.36 -6.22
CA ILE A 148 -8.80 17.07 -5.59
C ILE A 148 -9.98 16.40 -6.29
N LYS A 149 -11.04 17.15 -6.63
CA LYS A 149 -12.20 16.61 -7.36
C LYS A 149 -11.82 16.12 -8.75
N ALA A 150 -11.00 16.87 -9.48
CA ALA A 150 -10.55 16.47 -10.81
C ALA A 150 -9.70 15.19 -10.75
N VAL A 151 -8.81 15.07 -9.76
CA VAL A 151 -8.00 13.86 -9.56
C VAL A 151 -8.86 12.67 -9.12
N ALA A 152 -9.83 12.88 -8.23
CA ALA A 152 -10.77 11.82 -7.84
C ALA A 152 -11.58 11.32 -9.04
N GLU A 153 -11.99 12.21 -9.94
CA GLU A 153 -12.69 11.83 -11.17
C GLU A 153 -11.77 11.05 -12.14
N LEU A 154 -10.48 11.40 -12.24
CA LEU A 154 -9.51 10.60 -13.01
C LEU A 154 -9.38 9.17 -12.48
N LEU A 155 -9.40 9.00 -11.15
CA LEU A 155 -9.37 7.69 -10.51
C LEU A 155 -10.64 6.90 -10.82
N ARG A 156 -11.82 7.53 -10.70
CA ARG A 156 -13.13 6.91 -10.99
C ARG A 156 -13.28 6.49 -12.45
N GLN A 157 -12.72 7.27 -13.37
CA GLN A 157 -12.72 6.96 -14.79
C GLN A 157 -11.73 5.84 -15.16
N GLY A 158 -10.90 5.36 -14.23
CA GLY A 158 -9.91 4.32 -14.51
C GLY A 158 -8.70 4.79 -15.32
N LYS A 159 -8.60 6.08 -15.65
CA LYS A 159 -7.52 6.63 -16.50
C LYS A 159 -6.13 6.41 -15.93
N VAL A 160 -5.99 6.45 -14.61
CA VAL A 160 -4.71 6.16 -13.94
C VAL A 160 -4.34 4.68 -14.12
N TRP A 161 -5.32 3.76 -14.05
CA TRP A 161 -5.12 2.34 -14.30
C TRP A 161 -4.72 2.09 -15.75
N GLU A 162 -5.43 2.66 -16.73
CA GLU A 162 -5.14 2.52 -18.17
C GLU A 162 -3.70 2.92 -18.53
N VAL A 163 -3.16 3.95 -17.85
CA VAL A 163 -1.77 4.40 -18.07
C VAL A 163 -0.74 3.38 -17.61
N VAL A 164 -1.01 2.68 -16.50
CA VAL A 164 -0.05 1.75 -15.87
C VAL A 164 -0.28 0.29 -16.27
N GLU A 165 -1.48 -0.08 -16.68
CA GLU A 165 -1.89 -1.45 -17.00
C GLU A 165 -0.93 -2.15 -17.97
N PRO A 166 -0.50 -1.54 -19.11
CA PRO A 166 0.46 -2.19 -20.01
C PRO A 166 1.78 -2.54 -19.33
N HIS A 167 2.21 -1.73 -18.36
CA HIS A 167 3.45 -1.93 -17.62
C HIS A 167 3.30 -3.01 -16.53
N VAL A 168 2.11 -3.14 -15.93
CA VAL A 168 1.80 -4.19 -14.93
C VAL A 168 1.67 -5.56 -15.59
N THR A 169 0.95 -5.66 -16.71
CA THR A 169 0.83 -6.91 -17.47
C THR A 169 2.19 -7.40 -17.95
N THR A 170 3.01 -6.47 -18.47
CA THR A 170 4.39 -6.78 -18.84
C THR A 170 5.23 -7.28 -17.65
N MET A 171 4.99 -6.77 -16.44
CA MET A 171 5.69 -7.24 -15.23
C MET A 171 5.21 -8.63 -14.79
N ALA A 172 3.90 -8.88 -14.81
CA ALA A 172 3.31 -10.18 -14.49
C ALA A 172 3.75 -11.26 -15.50
N ASP A 173 3.77 -10.91 -16.79
CA ASP A 173 4.24 -11.80 -17.85
C ASP A 173 5.75 -12.10 -17.69
N MET A 174 6.55 -11.12 -17.28
CA MET A 174 7.97 -11.35 -16.95
C MET A 174 8.16 -12.25 -15.73
N GLU A 175 7.32 -12.13 -14.69
CA GLU A 175 7.38 -12.99 -13.50
C GLU A 175 7.00 -14.45 -13.83
N VAL A 176 6.13 -14.67 -14.82
CA VAL A 176 5.78 -16.01 -15.31
C VAL A 176 6.90 -16.61 -16.18
N LEU A 177 7.60 -15.79 -16.97
CA LEU A 177 8.66 -16.23 -17.88
C LEU A 177 10.00 -16.47 -17.16
N ASP A 178 10.31 -15.67 -16.14
CA ASP A 178 11.48 -15.81 -15.29
C ASP A 178 11.12 -15.39 -13.84
N PRO A 179 10.74 -16.34 -12.97
CA PRO A 179 10.32 -16.04 -11.60
C PRO A 179 11.45 -15.46 -10.73
N ASP A 180 12.70 -15.49 -11.19
CA ASP A 180 13.84 -14.91 -10.51
C ASP A 180 14.29 -13.57 -11.11
N ALA A 181 13.77 -13.14 -12.27
CA ALA A 181 14.16 -11.87 -12.93
C ALA A 181 13.89 -10.61 -12.09
N LEU A 182 12.86 -10.64 -11.24
CA LEU A 182 12.50 -9.53 -10.34
C LEU A 182 12.94 -9.76 -8.90
N ARG A 183 13.37 -10.98 -8.57
CA ARG A 183 14.03 -11.29 -7.31
C ARG A 183 15.48 -10.88 -7.44
N ASN A 184 15.73 -9.56 -7.38
CA ASN A 184 16.97 -9.13 -6.76
C ASN A 184 17.00 -9.85 -5.42
N THR A 185 17.97 -10.75 -5.23
CA THR A 185 18.27 -11.41 -3.97
C THR A 185 18.73 -10.32 -3.01
N PHE A 186 17.79 -9.49 -2.57
CA PHE A 186 17.91 -8.66 -1.40
C PHE A 186 18.13 -9.66 -0.29
N LYS A 187 19.39 -9.83 0.09
CA LYS A 187 19.74 -10.18 1.45
C LYS A 187 18.99 -9.16 2.29
N THR A 188 17.83 -9.56 2.80
CA THR A 188 17.14 -8.82 3.82
C THR A 188 18.17 -8.52 4.92
N PRO A 189 18.15 -7.35 5.56
CA PRO A 189 19.07 -7.04 6.65
C PRO A 189 19.02 -8.10 7.78
N THR A 190 17.96 -8.89 7.82
CA THR A 190 17.72 -10.05 8.69
C THR A 190 17.99 -11.39 8.01
N GLY A 191 19.12 -11.51 7.30
CA GLY A 191 19.53 -12.71 6.56
C GLY A 191 19.18 -14.04 7.23
N ALA A 192 18.11 -14.65 6.73
CA ALA A 192 17.78 -16.07 6.89
C ALA A 192 17.23 -16.51 5.53
N GLY A 193 18.15 -16.93 4.65
CA GLY A 193 17.79 -17.52 3.37
C GLY A 193 17.03 -18.81 3.61
N ILE A 194 15.78 -18.88 3.13
CA ILE A 194 15.07 -20.15 2.92
C ILE A 194 15.49 -20.67 1.53
N ALA A 195 16.79 -20.81 1.33
CA ALA A 195 17.39 -21.40 0.15
C ALA A 195 18.33 -22.51 0.65
N GLY A 196 17.76 -23.68 0.90
CA GLY A 196 18.53 -24.83 1.38
C GLY A 196 17.77 -26.06 1.85
N VAL A 197 16.44 -26.16 1.68
CA VAL A 197 15.68 -27.34 2.14
C VAL A 197 15.31 -28.32 1.01
N TYR A 198 15.69 -28.08 -0.24
CA TYR A 198 15.31 -28.96 -1.36
C TYR A 198 16.44 -29.44 -2.29
N ASP A 199 17.71 -29.39 -1.85
CA ASP A 199 18.81 -30.01 -2.61
C ASP A 199 19.76 -30.78 -1.67
N SER A 200 19.36 -31.98 -1.26
CA SER A 200 20.27 -32.91 -0.59
C SER A 200 19.92 -34.38 -0.86
N ASP A 201 19.89 -34.79 -2.13
CA ASP A 201 19.78 -36.22 -2.49
C ASP A 201 20.88 -36.74 -3.44
N ASN A 202 21.94 -35.98 -3.72
CA ASN A 202 22.92 -36.39 -4.74
C ASN A 202 24.42 -36.33 -4.39
N ASN A 203 24.82 -36.35 -3.11
CA ASN A 203 26.26 -36.28 -2.81
C ASN A 203 26.78 -37.09 -1.61
N ILE A 204 26.24 -38.27 -1.34
CA ILE A 204 26.72 -39.14 -0.25
C ILE A 204 27.78 -40.17 -0.70
N ASN A 205 28.03 -40.39 -1.99
CA ASN A 205 28.83 -41.54 -2.42
C ASN A 205 30.33 -41.33 -2.70
N ASN A 206 30.94 -40.17 -2.42
CA ASN A 206 32.33 -39.91 -2.86
C ASN A 206 33.38 -39.64 -1.78
N ASN A 207 33.15 -39.93 -0.48
CA ASN A 207 34.14 -39.61 0.56
C ASN A 207 34.49 -40.68 1.59
N ILE A 208 34.28 -41.98 1.29
CA ILE A 208 34.64 -43.06 2.23
C ILE A 208 36.11 -43.54 2.08
N ASN A 209 36.86 -43.15 1.05
CA ASN A 209 38.25 -43.59 0.88
C ASN A 209 39.27 -42.46 1.08
N SER A 210 39.50 -42.05 2.33
CA SER A 210 40.80 -41.57 2.83
C SER A 210 40.69 -41.11 4.28
N ASN A 211 41.01 -41.98 5.24
CA ASN A 211 42.11 -41.73 6.17
C ASN A 211 42.26 -42.87 7.18
N ASN A 212 43.46 -43.43 7.14
CA ASN A 212 44.00 -44.51 7.94
C ASN A 212 44.23 -44.12 9.41
N ASN A 213 44.19 -45.17 10.25
CA ASN A 213 45.12 -45.47 11.36
C ASN A 213 45.46 -44.38 12.39
N ASN A 214 45.07 -44.63 13.64
CA ASN A 214 46.04 -44.86 14.72
C ASN A 214 45.39 -45.48 15.97
N ASN A 215 46.06 -46.50 16.50
CA ASN A 215 45.76 -47.28 17.70
C ASN A 215 45.90 -46.44 18.98
N ASP A 216 45.05 -46.68 19.98
CA ASP A 216 45.52 -47.19 21.27
C ASP A 216 44.40 -47.92 22.05
N PRO A 217 44.66 -49.08 22.68
CA PRO A 217 43.68 -49.87 23.41
C PRO A 217 43.71 -49.57 24.92
N ASN A 218 42.55 -49.72 25.57
CA ASN A 218 42.28 -49.64 27.03
C ASN A 218 41.69 -48.31 27.53
N ASN A 219 40.36 -48.21 27.53
CA ASN A 219 39.64 -48.05 28.81
C ASN A 219 38.18 -48.47 28.66
N ASN A 220 37.86 -49.67 29.16
CA ASN A 220 36.51 -50.05 29.55
C ASN A 220 36.10 -49.22 30.77
N ILE A 221 34.85 -48.76 30.84
CA ILE A 221 33.95 -48.91 32.01
C ILE A 221 32.57 -48.32 31.63
N MET A 222 31.58 -49.23 31.53
CA MET A 222 30.15 -48.97 31.75
C MET A 222 29.93 -48.39 33.14
N ILE A 223 29.01 -47.42 33.33
CA ILE A 223 28.03 -47.44 34.45
C ILE A 223 26.74 -46.72 34.00
N THR A 224 25.63 -47.47 34.07
CA THR A 224 24.17 -47.17 34.13
C THR A 224 23.57 -46.01 33.34
#